data_AF-A0A7W9MTG6-F1
#
_entry.id   AF-A0A7W9MTG6-F1
#
_cell.length_a   1.000
_cell.length_b   1.000
_cell.length_c   1.000
_cell.angle_alpha   90.00
_cell.angle_beta   90.00
_cell.angle_gamma   90.00
#
_symmetry.space_group_name_H-M   'P 1'
#
loop_
_entity.id
_entity.type
_entity.pdbx_description
1 polymer ?
#
loop_
_entity_poly.entity_id
_entity_poly.type
_entity_poly.pdbx_seq_one_letter_code
_entity_poly.pdbx_strand_id
1 'polypeptide(L)'
;MQHPGNEATTDGRAEADHAGGGVVGATGAGRAGPSTAGASTARVLVIGLDPAQLQGWDPEPVLAAIARGRDRFDDLGLTADWCLVAPDDQPAQAVAEALASGAYECVVVGGGLRKDDPLLELFEQIINLVRQHAPTAAIAFNSSPDDCADAALRWLK
;
A
#
# COMPACT_ATOMS: atom_id res chain seq x y z
N MET A 1 27.51 -0.31 56.85
CA MET A 1 28.63 0.40 56.19
C MET A 1 28.04 1.30 55.10
N GLN A 2 28.78 2.38 54.81
CA GLN A 2 28.38 3.70 54.32
C GLN A 2 27.56 3.81 53.01
N HIS A 3 26.66 4.81 52.98
CA HIS A 3 26.41 5.73 51.85
C HIS A 3 27.41 6.93 51.95
N PRO A 4 27.58 7.85 50.99
CA PRO A 4 27.27 7.87 49.54
C PRO A 4 28.44 8.50 48.71
N GLY A 5 28.24 8.76 47.41
CA GLY A 5 29.12 9.62 46.60
C GLY A 5 28.41 10.16 45.37
N ASN A 6 28.16 11.47 45.36
CA ASN A 6 27.47 12.28 44.35
C ASN A 6 28.40 13.41 43.93
N GLU A 7 28.52 13.73 42.64
CA GLU A 7 29.06 15.01 42.11
C GLU A 7 28.23 15.31 40.83
N ALA A 8 27.32 16.30 40.81
CA ALA A 8 27.48 17.77 40.75
C ALA A 8 28.23 18.24 39.47
N THR A 9 27.52 18.72 38.45
CA THR A 9 27.18 20.15 38.17
C THR A 9 28.31 20.96 37.53
N THR A 10 28.03 21.55 36.37
CA THR A 10 28.26 22.98 35.99
C THR A 10 27.80 23.17 34.53
N ASP A 11 26.83 24.05 34.26
CA ASP A 11 26.96 25.51 33.99
C ASP A 11 27.59 25.76 32.60
N GLY A 12 27.04 26.55 31.67
CA GLY A 12 25.87 27.42 31.68
C GLY A 12 25.82 28.27 30.41
N ARG A 13 24.78 29.10 30.37
CA ARG A 13 24.63 30.42 29.72
C ARG A 13 24.46 30.55 28.21
N ALA A 14 23.36 31.23 27.93
CA ALA A 14 22.90 31.90 26.73
C ALA A 14 23.85 33.00 26.21
N GLU A 15 23.68 33.34 24.92
CA GLU A 15 23.80 34.64 24.25
C GLU A 15 23.69 34.36 22.72
N ALA A 16 23.14 35.17 21.82
CA ALA A 16 22.49 36.47 21.86
C ALA A 16 21.72 36.67 20.53
N ASP A 17 20.72 37.55 20.56
CA ASP A 17 20.06 38.17 19.41
C ASP A 17 21.06 38.92 18.51
N HIS A 18 20.84 38.89 17.18
CA HIS A 18 21.15 40.02 16.31
C HIS A 18 20.15 40.16 15.15
N ALA A 19 19.66 41.39 15.02
CA ALA A 19 18.62 41.84 14.12
C ALA A 19 19.16 42.33 12.77
N GLY A 20 18.25 42.47 11.80
CA GLY A 20 18.38 43.25 10.56
C GLY A 20 18.43 42.36 9.32
N GLY A 21 17.70 42.60 8.23
CA GLY A 21 16.83 43.68 7.79
C GLY A 21 16.68 43.56 6.26
N GLY A 22 15.60 44.09 5.68
CA GLY A 22 15.56 44.46 4.25
C GLY A 22 14.74 43.58 3.29
N VAL A 23 13.51 44.05 3.01
CA VAL A 23 12.80 44.13 1.70
C VAL A 23 13.66 43.86 0.44
N VAL A 24 13.19 43.28 -0.68
CA VAL A 24 12.04 43.65 -1.54
C VAL A 24 11.82 42.57 -2.63
N GLY A 25 10.56 42.34 -3.04
CA GLY A 25 10.13 42.27 -4.45
C GLY A 25 10.45 41.04 -5.32
N ALA A 26 9.38 40.34 -5.75
CA ALA A 26 9.01 40.15 -7.17
C ALA A 26 8.21 38.84 -7.41
N THR A 27 6.92 39.02 -7.64
CA THR A 27 6.11 38.39 -8.71
C THR A 27 6.72 37.22 -9.48
N GLY A 28 6.04 36.07 -9.44
CA GLY A 28 6.28 34.96 -10.34
C GLY A 28 5.22 33.87 -10.19
N ALA A 29 3.99 34.16 -10.62
CA ALA A 29 2.99 33.14 -10.88
C ALA A 29 3.44 32.28 -12.06
N GLY A 30 4.30 31.30 -11.79
CA GLY A 30 4.57 30.20 -12.69
C GLY A 30 3.37 29.27 -12.69
N ARG A 31 2.37 29.58 -13.52
CA ARG A 31 1.32 28.63 -13.88
C ARG A 31 2.06 27.46 -14.53
N ALA A 32 2.25 26.38 -13.79
CA ALA A 32 2.67 25.11 -14.36
C ALA A 32 1.67 24.80 -15.48
N GLY A 33 2.12 24.91 -16.73
CA GLY A 33 1.41 24.32 -17.84
C GLY A 33 1.22 22.84 -17.53
N PRO A 34 0.19 22.18 -18.10
CA PRO A 34 0.00 20.75 -17.88
C PRO A 34 1.31 20.06 -18.26
N SER A 35 1.99 19.54 -17.25
CA SER A 35 3.02 18.54 -17.45
C SER A 35 2.28 17.42 -18.17
N THR A 36 2.58 17.22 -19.45
CA THR A 36 2.24 15.97 -20.12
C THR A 36 3.10 14.91 -19.46
N ALA A 37 2.68 14.49 -18.27
CA ALA A 37 3.14 13.26 -17.66
C ALA A 37 2.90 12.20 -18.72
N GLY A 38 3.98 11.55 -19.16
CA GLY A 38 3.89 10.37 -20.01
C GLY A 38 2.87 9.43 -19.38
N ALA A 39 1.99 8.85 -20.20
CA ALA A 39 0.87 8.02 -19.76
C ALA A 39 1.31 7.14 -18.58
N SER A 40 0.88 7.50 -17.37
CA SER A 40 1.14 6.69 -16.20
C SER A 40 0.31 5.44 -16.39
N THR A 41 0.96 4.33 -16.75
CA THR A 41 0.29 3.04 -16.79
C THR A 41 -0.29 2.80 -15.41
N ALA A 42 -1.62 2.81 -15.31
CA ALA A 42 -2.31 2.62 -14.03
C ALA A 42 -1.81 1.33 -13.37
N ARG A 43 -1.33 1.44 -12.13
CA ARG A 43 -0.81 0.31 -11.36
C ARG A 43 -1.88 -0.21 -10.43
N VAL A 44 -1.98 -1.54 -10.40
CA VAL A 44 -2.93 -2.25 -9.54
C VAL A 44 -2.16 -3.14 -8.57
N LEU A 45 -2.57 -3.14 -7.30
CA LEU A 45 -2.13 -4.15 -6.34
C LEU A 45 -3.25 -5.18 -6.17
N VAL A 46 -2.96 -6.45 -6.42
CA VAL A 46 -3.87 -7.56 -6.10
C VAL A 46 -3.43 -8.20 -4.80
N ILE A 47 -4.29 -8.17 -3.78
CA ILE A 47 -4.06 -8.79 -2.47
C ILE A 47 -4.94 -10.04 -2.38
N GLY A 48 -4.37 -11.19 -2.05
CA GLY A 48 -5.10 -12.45 -1.93
C GLY A 48 -4.44 -13.44 -0.98
N LEU A 49 -5.11 -14.56 -0.74
CA LEU A 49 -4.47 -15.71 -0.08
C LEU A 49 -3.58 -16.45 -1.07
N ASP A 50 -2.46 -16.97 -0.61
CA ASP A 50 -1.70 -17.96 -1.35
C ASP A 50 -2.39 -19.33 -1.24
N PRO A 51 -3.01 -19.83 -2.33
CA PRO A 51 -3.71 -21.11 -2.29
C PRO A 51 -2.78 -22.29 -1.95
N ALA A 52 -1.48 -22.19 -2.28
CA ALA A 52 -0.50 -23.25 -2.02
C ALA A 52 -0.13 -23.38 -0.53
N GLN A 53 -0.44 -22.37 0.29
CA GLN A 53 -0.16 -22.36 1.74
C GLN A 53 -1.37 -22.81 2.57
N LEU A 54 -2.52 -23.05 1.93
CA LEU A 54 -3.75 -23.47 2.60
C LEU A 54 -3.83 -25.00 2.66
N GLN A 55 -4.23 -25.53 3.82
CA GLN A 55 -4.33 -26.97 4.05
C GLN A 55 -5.72 -27.52 3.71
N GLY A 56 -5.79 -28.81 3.36
CA GLY A 56 -7.07 -29.54 3.24
C GLY A 56 -7.82 -29.40 1.92
N TRP A 57 -7.18 -28.92 0.85
CA TRP A 57 -7.80 -28.79 -0.47
C TRP A 57 -6.77 -28.86 -1.62
N ASP A 58 -7.25 -28.91 -2.87
CA ASP A 58 -6.41 -28.89 -4.07
C ASP A 58 -6.25 -27.44 -4.59
N PRO A 59 -5.04 -26.86 -4.54
CA PRO A 59 -4.82 -25.47 -4.95
C PRO A 59 -4.79 -25.25 -6.46
N GLU A 60 -4.60 -26.29 -7.27
CA GLU A 60 -4.38 -26.19 -8.72
C GLU A 60 -5.46 -25.39 -9.46
N PRO A 61 -6.78 -25.60 -9.24
CA PRO A 61 -7.81 -24.85 -9.95
C PRO A 61 -7.74 -23.33 -9.72
N VAL A 62 -7.34 -22.91 -8.52
CA VAL A 62 -7.22 -21.49 -8.16
C VAL A 62 -5.90 -20.91 -8.63
N LEU A 63 -4.80 -21.66 -8.56
CA LEU A 63 -3.53 -21.26 -9.17
C LEU A 63 -3.69 -21.03 -10.68
N ALA A 64 -4.38 -21.94 -11.36
CA ALA A 64 -4.72 -21.78 -12.78
C ALA A 64 -5.61 -20.55 -13.04
N ALA A 65 -6.55 -20.23 -12.14
CA ALA A 65 -7.37 -19.03 -12.25
C ALA A 65 -6.57 -17.74 -11.99
N ILE A 66 -5.62 -17.75 -11.05
CA ILE A 66 -4.70 -16.64 -10.81
C ILE A 66 -3.82 -16.41 -12.06
N ALA A 67 -3.32 -17.48 -12.68
CA ALA A 67 -2.55 -17.39 -13.92
C ALA A 67 -3.36 -16.73 -15.04
N ARG A 68 -4.60 -17.17 -15.28
CA ARG A 68 -5.50 -16.50 -16.24
C ARG A 68 -5.78 -15.04 -15.87
N GLY A 69 -5.90 -14.74 -14.58
CA GLY A 69 -6.05 -13.36 -14.10
C GLY A 69 -4.84 -12.49 -14.42
N ARG A 70 -3.62 -13.02 -14.29
CA ARG A 70 -2.38 -12.34 -14.68
C ARG A 70 -2.34 -12.10 -16.19
N ASP A 71 -2.61 -13.13 -16.99
CA ASP A 71 -2.67 -13.02 -18.45
C ASP A 71 -3.70 -11.94 -18.87
N ARG A 72 -4.83 -11.85 -18.16
CA ARG A 72 -5.86 -10.82 -18.39
C ARG A 72 -5.35 -9.40 -18.13
N PHE A 73 -4.50 -9.18 -17.12
CA PHE A 73 -3.84 -7.87 -16.90
C PHE A 73 -2.91 -7.53 -18.07
N ASP A 74 -2.12 -8.50 -18.54
CA ASP A 74 -1.19 -8.34 -19.66
C ASP A 74 -1.95 -8.02 -20.97
N ASP A 75 -3.03 -8.74 -21.26
CA ASP A 75 -3.92 -8.51 -22.41
C ASP A 75 -4.52 -7.09 -22.43
N LEU A 76 -4.71 -6.49 -21.27
CA LEU A 76 -5.24 -5.14 -21.09
C LEU A 76 -4.16 -4.07 -21.04
N GLY A 77 -2.88 -4.45 -21.05
CA GLY A 77 -1.76 -3.51 -20.86
C GLY A 77 -1.76 -2.84 -19.48
N LEU A 78 -2.30 -3.51 -18.46
CA LEU A 78 -2.34 -3.02 -17.09
C LEU A 78 -1.17 -3.58 -16.29
N THR A 79 -0.47 -2.74 -15.54
CA THR A 79 0.61 -3.18 -14.66
C THR A 79 0.02 -3.61 -13.31
N ALA A 80 0.31 -4.84 -12.88
CA ALA A 80 -0.14 -5.33 -11.58
C ALA A 80 0.94 -6.00 -10.75
N ASP A 81 0.95 -5.70 -9.46
CA ASP A 81 1.70 -6.44 -8.45
C ASP A 81 0.75 -7.39 -7.70
N TRP A 82 1.27 -8.53 -7.24
CA TRP A 82 0.49 -9.56 -6.56
C TRP A 82 1.08 -9.85 -5.18
N CYS A 83 0.31 -9.53 -4.14
CA CYS A 83 0.59 -9.86 -2.75
C CYS A 83 -0.30 -11.04 -2.34
N LEU A 84 0.23 -12.26 -2.49
CA LEU A 84 -0.42 -13.48 -2.02
C LEU A 84 0.15 -13.85 -0.65
N VAL A 85 -0.70 -13.93 0.38
CA VAL A 85 -0.27 -14.14 1.77
C VAL A 85 -0.79 -15.46 2.34
N ALA A 86 -0.02 -16.05 3.25
CA ALA A 86 -0.52 -17.13 4.10
C ALA A 86 -1.21 -16.53 5.34
N PRO A 87 -2.36 -17.08 5.78
CA PRO A 87 -3.05 -16.59 6.99
C PRO A 87 -2.17 -16.61 8.25
N ASP A 88 -1.30 -17.61 8.36
CA ASP A 88 -0.51 -17.88 9.56
C ASP A 88 0.91 -17.27 9.53
N ASP A 89 1.24 -16.49 8.50
CA ASP A 89 2.58 -15.89 8.32
C ASP A 89 2.53 -14.37 8.17
N GLN A 90 2.15 -13.69 9.26
CA GLN A 90 2.16 -12.22 9.38
C GLN A 90 1.54 -11.47 8.17
N PRO A 91 0.32 -11.85 7.70
CA PRO A 91 -0.25 -11.35 6.46
C PRO A 91 -0.43 -9.83 6.44
N ALA A 92 -0.76 -9.21 7.57
CA ALA A 92 -0.91 -7.76 7.68
C ALA A 92 0.40 -7.00 7.42
N GLN A 93 1.54 -7.54 7.87
CA GLN A 93 2.84 -6.94 7.61
C GLN A 93 3.21 -7.03 6.13
N ALA A 94 3.06 -8.20 5.52
CA ALA A 94 3.33 -8.39 4.10
C ALA A 94 2.48 -7.46 3.22
N VAL A 95 1.21 -7.26 3.59
CA VAL A 95 0.32 -6.31 2.90
C VAL A 95 0.77 -4.87 3.08
N ALA A 96 1.18 -4.46 4.28
CA ALA A 96 1.68 -3.11 4.52
C ALA A 96 2.96 -2.83 3.71
N GLU A 97 3.88 -3.80 3.62
CA GLU A 97 5.09 -3.71 2.82
C GLU A 97 4.77 -3.61 1.32
N ALA A 98 3.83 -4.42 0.82
CA ALA A 98 3.39 -4.37 -0.58
C ALA A 98 2.71 -3.04 -0.92
N LEU A 99 1.90 -2.48 -0.01
CA LEU A 99 1.28 -1.17 -0.18
C LEU A 99 2.31 -0.02 -0.15
N ALA A 100 3.40 -0.18 0.60
CA ALA A 100 4.47 0.81 0.68
C ALA A 100 5.46 0.75 -0.49
N SER A 101 5.46 -0.33 -1.30
CA SER A 101 6.42 -0.51 -2.39
C SER A 101 6.16 0.36 -3.62
N GLY A 102 4.96 0.95 -3.73
CA GLY A 102 4.57 1.74 -4.90
C GLY A 102 3.30 2.54 -4.69
N ALA A 103 3.07 3.50 -5.59
CA ALA A 103 1.78 4.15 -5.72
C ALA A 103 0.88 3.27 -6.60
N TYR A 104 -0.32 2.99 -6.11
CA TYR A 104 -1.34 2.23 -6.82
C TYR A 104 -2.60 3.09 -6.99
N GLU A 105 -3.22 2.97 -8.15
CA GLU A 105 -4.48 3.63 -8.50
C GLU A 105 -5.67 2.77 -8.07
N CYS A 106 -5.48 1.46 -7.98
CA CYS A 106 -6.46 0.53 -7.46
C CYS A 106 -5.83 -0.62 -6.66
N VAL A 107 -6.48 -1.02 -5.57
CA VAL A 107 -6.17 -2.23 -4.81
C VAL A 107 -7.34 -3.20 -4.93
N VAL A 108 -7.10 -4.37 -5.52
CA VAL A 108 -8.07 -5.46 -5.61
C VAL A 108 -7.89 -6.37 -4.40
N VAL A 109 -8.94 -6.56 -3.60
CA VAL A 109 -8.93 -7.51 -2.48
C VAL A 109 -9.65 -8.79 -2.90
N GLY A 110 -8.88 -9.87 -2.97
CA GLY A 110 -9.26 -11.21 -3.40
C GLY A 110 -10.44 -11.79 -2.60
N GLY A 111 -11.28 -12.59 -3.24
CA GLY A 111 -12.42 -13.24 -2.60
C GLY A 111 -12.06 -14.16 -1.43
N GLY A 112 -10.88 -14.79 -1.46
CA GLY A 112 -10.43 -15.70 -0.39
C GLY A 112 -10.28 -15.02 0.97
N LEU A 113 -9.94 -13.72 0.99
CA LEU A 113 -9.82 -12.94 2.24
C LEU A 113 -11.17 -12.50 2.80
N ARG A 114 -12.24 -12.52 1.98
CA ARG A 114 -13.51 -11.85 2.27
C ARG A 114 -14.68 -12.79 2.51
N LYS A 115 -14.54 -14.06 2.11
CA LYS A 115 -15.64 -15.03 2.07
C LYS A 115 -15.58 -16.06 3.21
N ASP A 116 -14.52 -16.06 4.00
CA ASP A 116 -14.34 -16.98 5.12
C ASP A 116 -14.42 -16.21 6.45
N ASP A 117 -15.35 -16.60 7.32
CA ASP A 117 -15.64 -15.90 8.59
C ASP A 117 -14.41 -15.74 9.50
N PRO A 118 -13.50 -16.73 9.63
CA PRO A 118 -12.27 -16.60 10.42
C PRO A 118 -11.31 -15.52 9.90
N LEU A 119 -11.43 -15.10 8.64
CA LEU A 119 -10.56 -14.09 8.03
C LEU A 119 -11.15 -12.68 8.08
N LEU A 120 -12.33 -12.50 8.70
CA LEU A 120 -13.00 -11.20 8.76
C LEU A 120 -12.15 -10.11 9.42
N GLU A 121 -11.46 -10.44 10.52
CA GLU A 121 -10.58 -9.50 11.21
C GLU A 121 -9.36 -9.12 10.35
N LEU A 122 -8.77 -10.08 9.64
CA LEU A 122 -7.68 -9.80 8.71
C LEU A 122 -8.16 -8.92 7.54
N PHE A 123 -9.36 -9.19 7.02
CA PHE A 123 -9.95 -8.37 5.97
C PHE A 123 -10.15 -6.92 6.43
N GLU A 124 -10.68 -6.71 7.64
CA GLU A 124 -10.82 -5.37 8.22
C GLU A 124 -9.45 -4.66 8.32
N GLN A 125 -8.42 -5.36 8.80
CA GLN A 125 -7.06 -4.82 8.88
C GLN A 125 -6.53 -4.42 7.50
N ILE A 126 -6.72 -5.26 6.48
CA ILE A 126 -6.29 -4.96 5.11
C ILE A 126 -6.96 -3.69 4.59
N ILE A 127 -8.27 -3.51 4.81
CA ILE A 127 -8.97 -2.29 4.37
C ILE A 127 -8.40 -1.04 5.07
N ASN A 128 -8.10 -1.13 6.36
CA ASN A 128 -7.50 -0.03 7.10
C ASN A 128 -6.06 0.26 6.64
N LEU A 129 -5.26 -0.77 6.34
CA LEU A 129 -3.92 -0.62 5.77
C LEU A 129 -3.97 0.05 4.39
N VAL A 130 -4.90 -0.35 3.52
CA VAL A 130 -5.07 0.31 2.21
C VAL A 130 -5.38 1.79 2.40
N ARG A 131 -6.30 2.13 3.32
CA ARG A 131 -6.63 3.53 3.63
C ARG A 131 -5.44 4.32 4.18
N GLN A 132 -4.58 3.67 4.97
CA GLN A 132 -3.41 4.31 5.58
C GLN A 132 -2.27 4.52 4.58
N HIS A 133 -1.94 3.50 3.80
CA HIS A 133 -0.75 3.47 2.94
C HIS A 133 -1.02 3.90 1.50
N ALA A 134 -2.26 3.71 1.01
CA ALA A 134 -2.69 4.06 -0.34
C ALA A 134 -4.03 4.83 -0.32
N PRO A 135 -4.11 5.99 0.37
CA PRO A 135 -5.37 6.71 0.60
C PRO A 135 -6.08 7.19 -0.69
N THR A 136 -5.35 7.28 -1.80
CA THR A 136 -5.89 7.69 -3.11
C THR A 136 -6.31 6.51 -3.98
N ALA A 137 -5.92 5.28 -3.63
CA ALA A 137 -6.26 4.10 -4.41
C ALA A 137 -7.75 3.75 -4.25
N ALA A 138 -8.41 3.42 -5.35
CA ALA A 138 -9.73 2.82 -5.27
C ALA A 138 -9.63 1.38 -4.74
N ILE A 139 -10.59 0.95 -3.93
CA ILE A 139 -10.68 -0.44 -3.47
C ILE A 139 -11.66 -1.20 -4.38
N ALA A 140 -11.19 -2.29 -4.96
CA ALA A 140 -11.98 -3.16 -5.81
C ALA A 140 -12.14 -4.55 -5.20
N PHE A 141 -13.29 -5.15 -5.47
CA PHE A 141 -13.61 -6.51 -5.08
C PHE A 141 -13.91 -7.33 -6.33
N ASN A 142 -13.17 -8.40 -6.52
CA ASN A 142 -13.32 -9.36 -7.60
C ASN A 142 -14.32 -10.47 -7.22
N SER A 143 -14.84 -11.21 -8.19
CA SER A 143 -15.73 -12.36 -7.95
C SER A 143 -14.94 -13.67 -7.94
N SER A 144 -13.93 -13.76 -8.82
CA SER A 144 -13.06 -14.91 -9.07
C SER A 144 -11.61 -14.45 -9.34
N PRO A 145 -10.58 -15.32 -9.19
CA PRO A 145 -9.19 -14.88 -9.40
C PRO A 145 -8.88 -14.34 -10.80
N ASP A 146 -9.66 -14.75 -11.81
CA ASP A 146 -9.50 -14.34 -13.20
C ASP A 146 -10.21 -13.02 -13.57
N ASP A 147 -11.12 -12.48 -12.74
CA ASP A 147 -11.81 -11.20 -12.99
C ASP A 147 -11.19 -10.00 -12.25
N CYS A 148 -9.99 -10.16 -11.66
CA CYS A 148 -9.30 -9.10 -10.92
C CYS A 148 -9.05 -7.83 -11.76
N ALA A 149 -8.66 -7.99 -13.04
CA ALA A 149 -8.42 -6.86 -13.93
C ALA A 149 -9.73 -6.12 -14.25
N ASP A 150 -10.81 -6.85 -14.53
CA ASP A 150 -12.13 -6.27 -14.77
C ASP A 150 -12.67 -5.56 -13.50
N ALA A 151 -12.33 -6.08 -12.32
CA ALA A 151 -12.66 -5.43 -11.06
C ALA A 151 -11.93 -4.10 -10.85
N ALA A 152 -10.65 -4.03 -11.21
CA ALA A 152 -9.86 -2.81 -11.17
C ALA A 152 -10.37 -1.76 -12.18
N LEU A 153 -10.67 -2.19 -13.42
CA LEU A 153 -11.15 -1.32 -14.50
C LEU A 153 -12.43 -0.55 -14.18
N ARG A 154 -13.24 -0.99 -13.20
CA ARG A 154 -14.39 -0.20 -12.73
C ARG A 154 -14.00 1.14 -12.11
N TRP A 155 -12.73 1.31 -11.72
CA TRP A 155 -12.24 2.46 -10.98
C TRP A 155 -11.07 3.19 -11.63
N LEU A 156 -10.31 2.52 -12.50
CA LEU A 156 -9.24 3.15 -13.27
C LEU A 156 -9.83 4.18 -14.25
N LYS A 157 -9.12 5.29 -14.45
CA LYS A 157 -9.55 6.43 -15.30
C LYS A 157 -8.55 6.72 -16.40
#